data_AF-A0A7W9MI02-F1
#
_entry.id   AF-A0A7W9MI02-F1
#
_cell.length_a   1.000
_cell.length_b   1.000
_cell.length_c   1.000
_cell.angle_alpha   90.00
_cell.angle_beta   90.00
_cell.angle_gamma   90.00
#
_symmetry.space_group_name_H-M   'P 1'
#
loop_
_entity.id
_entity.type
_entity.pdbx_description
1 polymer ?
#
loop_
_entity_poly.entity_id
_entity_poly.type
_entity_poly.pdbx_seq_one_letter_code
_entity_poly.pdbx_strand_id
1 'polypeptide(L)'
;MAKAGYVVYEVTARVLRRKDEPRPLDDLNGNGVDTLHGVGMILKTLADESSPQADDRYEQAFDIQDFHRSGRTLKIWGSAGPYGATGNLTNVDSGNRRRYGNRDATMVDLRAMLIIPAGERMGLLFCERRGARHLKNIIERHVLKVIGNRHSVRFDVLPFVDPKAWKKFLDSAQTYEISYVYRSTRLEDLAPERRSAGDLRMTVSGGVARRVGKSFRSILSQMAEKHEEVEDDHSGVVIQEFPRPAELRPRDEEHFDHERIEMQVGNDGAKRTIVIERERLPQFIYELEKDLADDALWEHFQDHADKILSDLGSTLG
;
A
#
# COMPACT_ATOMS: atom_id res chain seq x y z
N MET A 1 -10.18 -6.68 -14.81
CA MET A 1 -9.51 -6.59 -13.50
C MET A 1 -8.04 -6.86 -13.74
N ALA A 2 -7.14 -5.93 -13.40
CA ALA A 2 -5.71 -6.15 -13.51
C ALA A 2 -5.32 -7.34 -12.59
N LYS A 3 -4.67 -8.36 -13.15
CA LYS A 3 -4.36 -9.63 -12.46
C LYS A 3 -3.12 -9.52 -11.57
N ALA A 4 -2.16 -8.66 -11.95
CA ALA A 4 -1.00 -8.32 -11.15
C ALA A 4 -0.66 -6.84 -11.29
N GLY A 5 -0.08 -6.29 -10.24
CA GLY A 5 0.46 -4.94 -10.21
C GLY A 5 1.46 -4.81 -9.08
N TYR A 6 1.90 -3.59 -8.82
CA TYR A 6 2.69 -3.29 -7.64
C TYR A 6 2.39 -1.88 -7.13
N VAL A 7 2.86 -1.63 -5.92
CA VAL A 7 2.76 -0.34 -5.24
C VAL A 7 4.14 0.04 -4.73
N VAL A 8 4.44 1.33 -4.81
CA VAL A 8 5.68 1.91 -4.28
C VAL A 8 5.35 2.70 -3.01
N TYR A 9 6.17 2.50 -1.99
CA TYR A 9 6.10 3.22 -0.73
C TYR A 9 7.42 3.93 -0.45
N GLU A 10 7.32 5.11 0.12
CA GLU A 10 8.43 5.81 0.74
C GLU A 10 8.62 5.27 2.15
N VAL A 11 9.87 4.96 2.51
CA VAL A 11 10.28 4.53 3.85
C VAL A 11 11.17 5.61 4.43
N THR A 12 10.77 6.19 5.56
CA THR A 12 11.60 7.15 6.31
C THR A 12 11.74 6.74 7.76
N ALA A 13 12.78 7.22 8.42
CA ALA A 13 13.06 6.99 9.83
C ALA A 13 13.14 8.31 10.59
N ARG A 14 12.54 8.37 11.78
CA ARG A 14 12.50 9.56 12.65
C ARG A 14 12.72 9.18 14.10
N VAL A 15 13.25 10.10 14.91
CA VAL A 15 13.40 9.85 16.35
C VAL A 15 12.02 9.69 17.00
N LEU A 16 11.81 8.63 17.78
CA LEU A 16 10.48 8.26 18.31
C LEU A 16 9.78 9.39 19.08
N ARG A 17 10.55 10.24 19.79
CA ARG A 17 10.05 11.37 20.59
C ARG A 17 10.17 12.74 19.91
N ARG A 18 10.76 12.81 18.71
CA ARG A 18 10.95 14.06 17.94
C ARG A 18 10.59 13.81 16.48
N LYS A 19 9.35 14.10 16.13
CA LYS A 19 8.77 13.80 14.81
C LYS A 19 9.43 14.57 13.66
N ASP A 20 10.16 15.64 13.96
CA ASP A 20 10.74 16.53 12.94
C ASP A 20 12.24 16.29 12.73
N GLU A 21 12.80 15.27 13.38
CA GLU A 21 14.23 14.93 13.28
C GLU A 21 14.39 13.65 12.45
N PRO A 22 14.49 13.74 11.10
CA PRO A 22 14.68 12.59 10.24
C PRO A 22 16.09 12.01 10.44
N ARG A 23 16.17 10.68 10.33
CA ARG A 23 17.41 9.91 10.50
C ARG A 23 17.86 9.31 9.17
N PRO A 24 19.16 9.33 8.85
CA PRO A 24 19.70 8.52 7.76
C PRO A 24 19.36 7.06 7.98
N LEU A 25 18.98 6.37 6.91
CA LEU A 25 18.58 4.96 7.01
C LEU A 25 19.79 4.01 7.10
N ASP A 26 20.99 4.49 6.83
CA ASP A 26 22.25 3.77 7.09
C ASP A 26 22.86 4.10 8.47
N ASP A 27 22.28 5.05 9.21
CA ASP A 27 22.70 5.40 10.57
C ASP A 27 21.51 5.77 11.46
N LEU A 28 20.76 4.75 11.89
CA LEU A 28 19.54 4.93 12.66
C LEU A 28 19.76 5.57 14.04
N ASN A 29 20.92 5.36 14.66
CA ASN A 29 21.18 5.74 16.05
C ASN A 29 22.39 6.67 16.25
N GLY A 30 23.03 7.15 15.18
CA GLY A 30 24.25 7.96 15.26
C GLY A 30 25.54 7.16 15.43
N ASN A 31 25.47 5.82 15.40
CA ASN A 31 26.61 4.90 15.58
C ASN A 31 26.79 3.94 14.39
N GLY A 32 26.19 4.24 13.23
CA GLY A 32 26.31 3.46 12.00
C GLY A 32 25.41 2.21 11.95
N VAL A 33 24.28 2.20 12.69
CA VAL A 33 23.32 1.09 12.59
C VAL A 33 22.53 1.19 11.29
N ASP A 34 22.87 0.29 10.36
CA ASP A 34 22.27 0.20 9.04
C ASP A 34 20.89 -0.48 9.05
N THR A 35 19.87 0.18 8.48
CA THR A 35 18.50 -0.35 8.40
C THR A 35 18.47 -1.67 7.63
N LEU A 36 19.15 -1.79 6.49
CA LEU A 36 19.11 -3.03 5.70
C LEU A 36 19.75 -4.20 6.45
N HIS A 37 20.79 -3.96 7.25
CA HIS A 37 21.34 -4.97 8.14
C HIS A 37 20.32 -5.41 9.19
N GLY A 38 19.67 -4.47 9.87
CA GLY A 38 18.61 -4.78 10.84
C GLY A 38 17.45 -5.56 10.22
N VAL A 39 16.99 -5.14 9.04
CA VAL A 39 15.93 -5.81 8.26
C VAL A 39 16.36 -7.23 7.91
N GLY A 40 17.57 -7.43 7.38
CA GLY A 40 18.08 -8.76 7.05
C GLY A 40 18.15 -9.70 8.26
N MET A 41 18.51 -9.20 9.45
CA MET A 41 18.55 -10.01 10.67
C MET A 41 17.16 -10.48 11.12
N ILE A 42 16.15 -9.61 11.04
CA ILE A 42 14.78 -9.98 11.37
C ILE A 42 14.19 -10.92 10.30
N LEU A 43 14.38 -10.61 9.01
CA LEU A 43 13.91 -11.48 7.93
C LEU A 43 14.53 -12.87 8.00
N LYS A 44 15.80 -12.99 8.37
CA LYS A 44 16.42 -14.29 8.62
C LYS A 44 15.71 -15.06 9.72
N THR A 45 15.39 -14.39 10.83
CA THR A 45 14.67 -15.02 11.93
C THR A 45 13.30 -15.52 11.47
N LEU A 46 12.58 -14.72 10.68
CA LEU A 46 11.27 -15.09 10.13
C LEU A 46 11.37 -16.21 9.07
N ALA A 47 12.42 -16.22 8.24
CA ALA A 47 12.63 -17.23 7.21
C ALA A 47 13.11 -18.58 7.76
N ASP A 48 13.78 -18.58 8.91
CA ASP A 48 14.18 -19.80 9.61
C ASP A 48 13.00 -20.48 10.33
N GLU A 49 11.83 -19.83 10.42
CA GLU A 49 10.63 -20.41 11.02
C GLU A 49 9.99 -21.46 10.10
N SER A 50 9.70 -22.64 10.65
CA SER A 50 9.15 -23.76 9.86
C SER A 50 7.64 -23.70 9.62
N SER A 51 6.95 -22.67 10.14
CA SER A 51 5.50 -22.55 10.06
C SER A 51 5.08 -21.09 9.83
N PRO A 52 4.00 -20.85 9.07
CA PRO A 52 3.45 -19.50 8.90
C PRO A 52 3.13 -18.84 10.25
N GLN A 53 3.43 -17.55 10.34
CA GLN A 53 3.13 -16.72 11.49
C GLN A 53 1.69 -16.22 11.42
N ALA A 54 1.00 -16.26 12.56
CA ALA A 54 -0.35 -15.74 12.70
C ALA A 54 -0.33 -14.35 13.36
N ASP A 55 -1.01 -13.40 12.73
CA ASP A 55 -1.31 -12.09 13.28
C ASP A 55 -2.80 -12.05 13.62
N ASP A 56 -3.13 -12.57 14.81
CA ASP A 56 -4.50 -12.74 15.30
C ASP A 56 -5.27 -11.43 15.38
N ARG A 57 -4.57 -10.30 15.56
CA ARG A 57 -5.20 -8.97 15.59
C ARG A 57 -5.83 -8.59 14.25
N TYR A 58 -5.26 -9.07 13.15
CA TYR A 58 -5.70 -8.72 11.79
C TYR A 58 -6.26 -9.92 11.03
N GLU A 59 -6.42 -11.07 11.69
CA GLU A 59 -6.84 -12.33 11.08
C GLU A 59 -6.01 -12.67 9.83
N GLN A 60 -4.71 -12.36 9.87
CA GLN A 60 -3.77 -12.57 8.77
C GLN A 60 -2.71 -13.58 9.16
N ALA A 61 -2.33 -14.43 8.20
CA ALA A 61 -1.15 -15.25 8.29
C ALA A 61 -0.14 -14.79 7.23
N PHE A 62 1.14 -14.88 7.58
CA PHE A 62 2.22 -14.60 6.66
C PHE A 62 3.37 -15.58 6.85
N ASP A 63 4.17 -15.72 5.82
CA ASP A 63 5.35 -16.56 5.81
C ASP A 63 6.42 -15.85 4.98
N ILE A 64 7.61 -15.65 5.54
CA ILE A 64 8.75 -15.10 4.81
C ILE A 64 9.57 -16.29 4.36
N GLN A 65 9.66 -16.51 3.05
CA GLN A 65 10.25 -17.73 2.51
C GLN A 65 11.75 -17.55 2.28
N ASP A 66 12.15 -16.40 1.73
CA ASP A 66 13.55 -16.10 1.43
C ASP A 66 13.76 -14.59 1.31
N PHE A 67 15.02 -14.17 1.39
CA PHE A 67 15.43 -12.81 1.09
C PHE A 67 16.88 -12.77 0.59
N HIS A 68 17.16 -11.84 -0.31
CA HIS A 68 18.48 -11.66 -0.89
C HIS A 68 18.91 -10.20 -0.82
N ARG A 69 20.08 -9.95 -0.23
CA ARG A 69 20.70 -8.63 -0.21
C ARG A 69 21.74 -8.54 -1.31
N SER A 70 21.64 -7.49 -2.13
CA SER A 70 22.67 -7.09 -3.08
C SER A 70 22.89 -5.58 -2.93
N GLY A 71 24.06 -5.19 -2.39
CA GLY A 71 24.38 -3.79 -2.10
C GLY A 71 23.35 -3.12 -1.17
N ARG A 72 22.73 -2.05 -1.70
CA ARG A 72 21.69 -1.24 -1.05
C ARG A 72 20.26 -1.69 -1.36
N THR A 73 20.10 -2.89 -1.91
CA THR A 73 18.82 -3.49 -2.28
C THR A 73 18.60 -4.81 -1.54
N LEU A 74 17.38 -5.01 -1.09
CA LEU A 74 16.92 -6.22 -0.42
C LEU A 74 15.67 -6.74 -1.11
N LYS A 75 15.78 -7.91 -1.75
CA LYS A 75 14.67 -8.64 -2.36
C LYS A 75 14.08 -9.59 -1.34
N ILE A 76 12.76 -9.66 -1.25
CA ILE A 76 12.02 -10.40 -0.23
C ILE A 76 10.95 -11.24 -0.92
N TRP A 77 10.93 -12.52 -0.61
CA TRP A 77 9.90 -13.47 -1.00
C TRP A 77 9.11 -13.89 0.22
N GLY A 78 7.79 -13.92 0.10
CA GLY A 78 6.93 -14.41 1.15
C GLY A 78 5.54 -14.68 0.64
N SER A 79 4.67 -15.13 1.53
CA SER A 79 3.28 -15.33 1.24
C SER A 79 2.42 -14.71 2.33
N ALA A 80 1.22 -14.26 1.96
CA ALA A 80 0.30 -13.65 2.90
C ALA A 80 -1.15 -13.93 2.55
N GLY A 81 -2.00 -14.04 3.57
CA GLY A 81 -3.42 -14.22 3.38
C GLY A 81 -4.23 -14.18 4.66
N PRO A 82 -5.55 -14.03 4.55
CA PRO A 82 -6.44 -14.11 5.68
C PRO A 82 -6.57 -15.56 6.18
N TYR A 83 -6.87 -15.69 7.47
CA TYR A 83 -7.32 -16.92 8.11
C TYR A 83 -8.54 -16.60 9.00
N GLY A 84 -9.11 -17.55 9.74
CA GLY A 84 -10.23 -17.31 10.67
C GLY A 84 -11.58 -17.84 10.20
N ALA A 85 -11.71 -18.18 8.91
CA ALA A 85 -12.94 -18.72 8.34
C ALA A 85 -12.93 -20.25 8.31
N THR A 86 -14.11 -20.86 8.36
CA THR A 86 -14.31 -22.29 8.10
C THR A 86 -15.05 -22.48 6.79
N GLY A 87 -14.64 -23.45 5.97
CA GLY A 87 -15.30 -23.70 4.70
C GLY A 87 -14.70 -24.86 3.92
N ASN A 88 -14.89 -24.84 2.60
CA ASN A 88 -14.33 -25.82 1.69
C ASN A 88 -13.65 -25.15 0.50
N LEU A 89 -12.44 -25.57 0.16
CA LEU A 89 -11.80 -25.30 -1.12
C LEU A 89 -12.28 -26.35 -2.12
N THR A 90 -12.83 -25.91 -3.25
CA THR A 90 -13.25 -26.80 -4.34
C THR A 90 -12.37 -26.54 -5.55
N ASN A 91 -11.65 -27.55 -6.02
CA ASN A 91 -10.97 -27.48 -7.31
C ASN A 91 -12.03 -27.51 -8.42
N VAL A 92 -12.09 -26.46 -9.23
CA VAL A 92 -13.17 -26.25 -10.21
C VAL A 92 -13.14 -27.30 -11.33
N ASP A 93 -11.95 -27.74 -11.74
CA ASP A 93 -11.79 -28.67 -12.86
C ASP A 93 -12.08 -30.12 -12.46
N SER A 94 -11.67 -30.52 -11.25
CA SER A 94 -11.83 -31.90 -10.75
C SER A 94 -13.04 -32.10 -9.84
N GLY A 95 -13.65 -31.03 -9.34
CA GLY A 95 -14.71 -31.08 -8.34
C GLY A 95 -14.25 -31.50 -6.93
N ASN A 96 -12.95 -31.78 -6.75
CA ASN A 96 -12.39 -32.22 -5.47
C ASN A 96 -12.53 -31.14 -4.40
N ARG A 97 -13.02 -31.56 -3.22
CA ARG A 97 -13.26 -30.66 -2.08
C ARG A 97 -12.30 -30.97 -0.94
N ARG A 98 -11.69 -29.93 -0.38
CA ARG A 98 -10.90 -29.98 0.85
C ARG A 98 -11.54 -29.06 1.88
N ARG A 99 -11.88 -29.59 3.07
CA ARG A 99 -12.33 -28.76 4.19
C ARG A 99 -11.17 -27.92 4.71
N TYR A 100 -11.47 -26.70 5.12
CA TYR A 100 -10.53 -25.86 5.86
C TYR A 100 -11.21 -25.29 7.12
N GLY A 101 -10.44 -25.21 8.20
CA GLY A 101 -10.86 -24.71 9.50
C GLY A 101 -10.45 -23.26 9.73
N ASN A 102 -10.87 -22.71 10.87
CA ASN A 102 -10.58 -21.32 11.26
C ASN A 102 -9.10 -21.01 11.49
N ARG A 103 -8.20 -22.00 11.44
CA ARG A 103 -6.74 -21.81 11.52
C ARG A 103 -6.03 -22.10 10.20
N ASP A 104 -6.77 -22.44 9.15
CA ASP A 104 -6.23 -22.56 7.80
C ASP A 104 -6.22 -21.19 7.12
N ALA A 105 -5.06 -20.79 6.61
CA ALA A 105 -4.91 -19.55 5.86
C ALA A 105 -4.99 -19.82 4.35
N THR A 106 -5.64 -18.91 3.62
CA THR A 106 -5.57 -18.91 2.14
C THR A 106 -4.49 -17.92 1.74
N MET A 107 -3.26 -18.39 1.49
CA MET A 107 -2.10 -17.54 1.23
C MET A 107 -1.82 -17.36 -0.26
N VAL A 108 -1.15 -16.26 -0.63
CA VAL A 108 -0.69 -15.98 -1.99
C VAL A 108 0.76 -15.56 -1.91
N ASP A 109 1.58 -16.08 -2.82
CA ASP A 109 2.98 -15.70 -2.95
C ASP A 109 3.10 -14.25 -3.45
N LEU A 110 3.99 -13.51 -2.80
CA LEU A 110 4.19 -12.08 -2.98
C LEU A 110 5.68 -11.77 -2.89
N ARG A 111 6.05 -10.72 -3.60
CA ARG A 111 7.42 -10.23 -3.71
C ARG A 111 7.50 -8.79 -3.26
N ALA A 112 8.59 -8.42 -2.59
CA ALA A 112 8.88 -7.04 -2.25
C ALA A 112 10.36 -6.73 -2.44
N MET A 113 10.65 -5.46 -2.71
CA MET A 113 12.02 -4.97 -2.83
C MET A 113 12.17 -3.69 -2.02
N LEU A 114 13.06 -3.71 -1.03
CA LEU A 114 13.43 -2.56 -0.24
C LEU A 114 14.77 -2.03 -0.75
N ILE A 115 14.81 -0.75 -1.07
CA ILE A 115 15.96 -0.05 -1.62
C ILE A 115 16.26 1.14 -0.71
N ILE A 116 17.48 1.23 -0.20
CA ILE A 116 17.90 2.31 0.70
C ILE A 116 19.23 2.86 0.18
N PRO A 117 19.25 3.96 -0.60
CA PRO A 117 20.49 4.55 -1.07
C PRO A 117 21.41 4.97 0.09
N ALA A 118 22.71 5.04 -0.16
CA ALA A 118 23.70 5.37 0.87
C ALA A 118 23.60 6.84 1.29
N GLY A 119 23.70 7.12 2.59
CA GLY A 119 23.59 8.47 3.17
C GLY A 119 22.19 9.08 3.14
N GLU A 120 21.21 8.40 2.54
CA GLU A 120 19.87 8.94 2.35
C GLU A 120 18.96 8.73 3.57
N ARG A 121 18.03 9.67 3.75
CA ARG A 121 16.99 9.63 4.79
C ARG A 121 15.70 8.94 4.33
N MET A 122 15.66 8.59 3.05
CA MET A 122 14.52 8.03 2.35
C MET A 122 14.93 6.74 1.66
N GLY A 123 14.08 5.72 1.76
CA GLY A 123 14.15 4.48 1.01
C GLY A 123 12.87 4.25 0.24
N LEU A 124 12.91 3.32 -0.71
CA LEU A 124 11.78 2.90 -1.50
C LEU A 124 11.45 1.43 -1.20
N LEU A 125 10.18 1.16 -0.94
CA LEU A 125 9.65 -0.19 -0.77
C LEU A 125 8.67 -0.48 -1.91
N PHE A 126 9.07 -1.35 -2.82
CA PHE A 126 8.22 -1.89 -3.87
C PHE A 126 7.54 -3.14 -3.33
N CYS A 127 6.23 -3.23 -3.47
CA CYS A 127 5.46 -4.41 -3.10
C CYS A 127 4.62 -4.88 -4.27
N GLU A 128 4.85 -6.12 -4.71
CA GLU A 128 3.93 -6.81 -5.59
C GLU A 128 2.55 -6.84 -4.95
N ARG A 129 1.55 -6.63 -5.80
CA ARG A 129 0.14 -6.61 -5.44
C ARG A 129 -0.61 -7.65 -6.25
N ARG A 130 -1.23 -8.59 -5.54
CA ARG A 130 -2.18 -9.56 -6.10
C ARG A 130 -3.54 -9.36 -5.46
N GLY A 131 -4.48 -8.79 -6.21
CA GLY A 131 -5.77 -8.34 -5.68
C GLY A 131 -5.60 -7.21 -4.66
N ALA A 132 -5.87 -7.50 -3.39
CA ALA A 132 -5.69 -6.55 -2.28
C ALA A 132 -4.52 -6.93 -1.35
N ARG A 133 -3.72 -7.92 -1.73
CA ARG A 133 -2.64 -8.45 -0.89
C ARG A 133 -1.29 -7.93 -1.36
N HIS A 134 -0.44 -7.59 -0.41
CA HIS A 134 0.94 -7.14 -0.60
C HIS A 134 1.72 -7.26 0.71
N LEU A 135 3.06 -7.26 0.65
CA LEU A 135 3.90 -7.45 1.85
C LEU A 135 4.10 -6.19 2.72
N LYS A 136 3.62 -5.00 2.31
CA LYS A 136 3.86 -3.73 3.02
C LYS A 136 3.57 -3.81 4.52
N ASN A 137 2.37 -4.27 4.90
CA ASN A 137 1.96 -4.29 6.31
C ASN A 137 2.78 -5.29 7.13
N ILE A 138 3.20 -6.41 6.53
CA ILE A 138 4.04 -7.41 7.18
C ILE A 138 5.44 -6.83 7.43
N ILE A 139 6.05 -6.23 6.40
CA ILE A 139 7.36 -5.59 6.51
C ILE A 139 7.32 -4.44 7.53
N GLU A 140 6.29 -3.60 7.49
CA GLU A 140 6.16 -2.48 8.42
C GLU A 140 6.00 -2.95 9.88
N ARG A 141 5.08 -3.88 10.15
CA ARG A 141 4.69 -4.26 11.52
C ARG A 141 5.65 -5.25 12.16
N HIS A 142 6.10 -6.24 11.40
CA HIS A 142 6.87 -7.38 11.92
C HIS A 142 8.37 -7.20 11.69
N VAL A 143 8.79 -6.28 10.81
CA VAL A 143 10.21 -6.04 10.53
C VAL A 143 10.64 -4.64 10.97
N LEU A 144 10.14 -3.59 10.30
CA LEU A 144 10.58 -2.21 10.54
C LEU A 144 10.23 -1.73 11.95
N LYS A 145 9.01 -1.99 12.44
CA LYS A 145 8.61 -1.60 13.81
C LYS A 145 9.46 -2.28 14.88
N VAL A 146 9.88 -3.54 14.66
CA VAL A 146 10.75 -4.26 15.60
C VAL A 146 12.12 -3.60 15.67
N ILE A 147 12.70 -3.23 14.51
CA ILE A 147 13.97 -2.50 14.44
C ILE A 147 13.83 -1.12 15.08
N GLY A 148 12.75 -0.40 14.75
CA GLY A 148 12.46 0.92 15.30
C GLY A 148 12.41 0.91 16.83
N ASN A 149 11.69 -0.06 17.42
CA ASN A 149 11.63 -0.23 18.86
C ASN A 149 13.00 -0.51 19.49
N ARG A 150 13.86 -1.31 18.85
CA ARG A 150 15.22 -1.60 19.34
C ARG A 150 16.13 -0.38 19.34
N HIS A 151 15.92 0.56 18.40
CA HIS A 151 16.79 1.72 18.20
C HIS A 151 16.13 3.05 18.58
N SER A 152 14.97 3.04 19.22
CA SER A 152 14.19 4.26 19.57
C SER A 152 13.88 5.16 18.36
N VAL A 153 13.63 4.52 17.22
CA VAL A 153 13.28 5.15 15.95
C VAL A 153 11.86 4.73 15.56
N ARG A 154 11.13 5.63 14.92
CA ARG A 154 9.86 5.34 14.25
C ARG A 154 10.12 5.29 12.74
N PHE A 155 9.67 4.22 12.11
CA PHE A 155 9.58 4.15 10.66
C PHE A 155 8.20 4.62 10.21
N ASP A 156 8.17 5.47 9.18
CA ASP A 156 6.94 5.81 8.47
C ASP A 156 7.03 5.21 7.05
N VAL A 157 6.01 4.44 6.69
CA VAL A 157 5.89 3.78 5.37
C VAL A 157 4.65 4.32 4.66
N LEU A 158 4.85 5.33 3.83
CA LEU A 158 3.78 6.08 3.17
C LEU A 158 3.74 5.76 1.67
N PRO A 159 2.57 5.82 1.00
CA PRO A 159 2.52 5.69 -0.44
C PRO A 159 3.45 6.70 -1.10
N PHE A 160 4.32 6.24 -2.01
CA PHE A 160 5.18 7.14 -2.76
C PHE A 160 4.33 7.85 -3.83
N VAL A 161 4.33 9.17 -3.79
CA VAL A 161 3.65 10.02 -4.78
C VAL A 161 4.71 10.93 -5.37
N ASP A 162 5.15 10.65 -6.61
CA ASP A 162 5.99 11.59 -7.34
C ASP A 162 5.16 12.86 -7.62
N PRO A 163 5.52 14.03 -7.05
CA PRO A 163 4.73 15.25 -7.21
C PRO A 163 4.71 15.78 -8.66
N LYS A 164 5.77 15.53 -9.45
CA LYS A 164 5.83 15.92 -10.87
C LYS A 164 4.95 15.00 -11.70
N ALA A 165 5.03 13.69 -11.49
CA ALA A 165 4.11 12.75 -12.12
C ALA A 165 2.67 13.00 -11.66
N TRP A 166 2.44 13.35 -10.40
CA TRP A 166 1.12 13.70 -9.86
C TRP A 166 0.56 14.94 -10.52
N LYS A 167 1.35 16.02 -10.65
CA LYS A 167 0.94 17.25 -11.34
C LYS A 167 0.66 16.99 -12.82
N LYS A 168 1.59 16.36 -13.54
CA LYS A 168 1.41 15.97 -14.94
C LYS A 168 0.21 15.04 -15.13
N PHE A 169 -0.03 14.17 -14.17
CA PHE A 169 -1.19 13.29 -14.10
C PHE A 169 -2.47 14.10 -13.90
N LEU A 170 -2.56 14.98 -12.91
CA LEU A 170 -3.73 15.85 -12.69
C LEU A 170 -4.04 16.72 -13.91
N ASP A 171 -3.01 17.20 -14.59
CA ASP A 171 -3.15 18.04 -15.78
C ASP A 171 -3.69 17.26 -16.99
N SER A 172 -3.30 15.98 -17.14
CA SER A 172 -3.66 15.14 -18.30
C SER A 172 -4.82 14.17 -18.05
N ALA A 173 -5.18 13.92 -16.79
CA ALA A 173 -6.18 12.92 -16.39
C ALA A 173 -7.59 13.26 -16.89
N GLN A 174 -8.14 12.43 -17.76
CA GLN A 174 -9.59 12.31 -17.94
C GLN A 174 -10.08 11.16 -17.03
N THR A 175 -10.99 11.45 -16.10
CA THR A 175 -11.55 10.42 -15.22
C THR A 175 -12.49 9.51 -16.02
N TYR A 176 -12.26 8.20 -16.02
CA TYR A 176 -13.07 7.24 -16.77
C TYR A 176 -14.02 6.44 -15.87
N GLU A 177 -13.61 6.14 -14.63
CA GLU A 177 -14.42 5.35 -13.70
C GLU A 177 -14.03 5.69 -12.25
N ILE A 178 -15.02 5.86 -11.38
CA ILE A 178 -14.88 6.04 -9.93
C ILE A 178 -15.62 4.88 -9.27
N SER A 179 -14.92 4.04 -8.51
CA SER A 179 -15.50 2.94 -7.76
C SER A 179 -15.34 3.20 -6.27
N TYR A 180 -16.43 3.10 -5.52
CA TYR A 180 -16.39 3.15 -4.07
C TYR A 180 -16.29 1.71 -3.57
N VAL A 181 -15.20 1.40 -2.88
CA VAL A 181 -14.93 0.09 -2.31
C VAL A 181 -14.99 0.23 -0.80
N TYR A 182 -15.99 -0.41 -0.20
CA TYR A 182 -16.13 -0.54 1.24
C TYR A 182 -15.70 -1.95 1.63
N ARG A 183 -14.72 -2.08 2.53
CA ARG A 183 -14.27 -3.40 3.01
C ARG A 183 -14.39 -3.46 4.52
N SER A 184 -15.36 -4.23 4.99
CA SER A 184 -15.34 -4.67 6.38
C SER A 184 -14.17 -5.60 6.61
N THR A 185 -13.52 -5.47 7.77
CA THR A 185 -12.50 -6.40 8.27
C THR A 185 -13.10 -7.65 8.91
N ARG A 186 -14.43 -7.73 9.04
CA ARG A 186 -15.14 -8.88 9.61
C ARG A 186 -15.91 -9.65 8.56
N LEU A 187 -15.73 -10.97 8.53
CA LEU A 187 -16.52 -11.87 7.68
C LEU A 187 -18.03 -11.87 8.02
N GLU A 188 -18.40 -11.46 9.24
CA GLU A 188 -19.80 -11.35 9.70
C GLU A 188 -20.63 -10.34 8.88
N ASP A 189 -19.98 -9.37 8.25
CA ASP A 189 -20.63 -8.36 7.40
C ASP A 189 -20.89 -8.87 5.97
N LEU A 190 -20.48 -10.11 5.64
CA LEU A 190 -20.78 -10.80 4.39
C LEU A 190 -22.05 -11.67 4.46
N ALA A 191 -22.75 -11.71 5.61
CA ALA A 191 -23.96 -12.50 5.79
C ALA A 191 -25.15 -11.93 4.96
N PRO A 192 -25.99 -12.80 4.33
CA PRO A 192 -26.99 -12.39 3.36
C PRO A 192 -28.20 -11.63 3.93
N GLU A 193 -28.41 -11.61 5.25
CA GLU A 193 -29.60 -11.01 5.88
C GLU A 193 -29.46 -9.53 6.26
N ARG A 194 -28.25 -8.98 6.21
CA ARG A 194 -28.05 -7.53 6.20
C ARG A 194 -27.67 -7.17 4.79
N ARG A 195 -28.20 -6.04 4.27
CA ARG A 195 -27.75 -5.49 2.99
C ARG A 195 -26.24 -5.47 3.03
N SER A 196 -25.64 -6.46 2.38
CA SER A 196 -24.21 -6.51 2.16
C SER A 196 -23.94 -5.16 1.51
N ALA A 197 -23.01 -4.40 2.07
CA ALA A 197 -22.42 -3.27 1.39
C ALA A 197 -21.68 -3.85 0.18
N GLY A 198 -22.44 -4.32 -0.81
CA GLY A 198 -21.93 -4.74 -2.09
C GLY A 198 -21.23 -3.55 -2.68
N ASP A 199 -20.10 -3.81 -3.34
CA ASP A 199 -19.36 -2.83 -4.12
C ASP A 199 -20.35 -1.86 -4.79
N LEU A 200 -20.50 -0.66 -4.24
CA LEU A 200 -21.35 0.35 -4.84
C LEU A 200 -20.55 0.96 -5.98
N ARG A 201 -20.45 0.18 -7.07
CA ARG A 201 -19.70 0.54 -8.25
C ARG A 201 -20.51 1.53 -9.06
N MET A 202 -20.36 2.80 -8.74
CA MET A 202 -20.96 3.88 -9.51
C MET A 202 -20.03 4.27 -10.67
N THR A 203 -20.06 3.52 -11.77
CA THR A 203 -19.29 3.86 -12.97
C THR A 203 -19.87 5.13 -13.62
N VAL A 204 -19.29 6.29 -13.28
CA VAL A 204 -19.60 7.56 -13.94
C VAL A 204 -18.63 7.76 -15.10
N SER A 205 -19.11 7.62 -16.34
CA SER A 205 -18.32 7.86 -17.55
C SER A 205 -18.72 9.16 -18.26
N GLY A 206 -17.76 9.87 -18.85
CA GLY A 206 -18.00 11.01 -19.75
C GLY A 206 -18.03 12.39 -19.07
N GLY A 207 -18.77 13.36 -19.64
CA GLY A 207 -18.75 14.78 -19.21
C GLY A 207 -19.17 15.03 -17.75
N VAL A 208 -19.83 14.07 -17.12
CA VAL A 208 -20.16 14.08 -15.68
C VAL A 208 -18.91 13.76 -14.83
N ALA A 209 -18.07 12.81 -15.25
CA ALA A 209 -16.78 12.51 -14.62
C ALA A 209 -15.83 13.71 -14.67
N ARG A 210 -15.90 14.53 -15.72
CA ARG A 210 -15.13 15.77 -15.86
C ARG A 210 -15.56 16.86 -14.87
N ARG A 211 -16.84 16.89 -14.46
CA ARG A 211 -17.35 17.79 -13.41
C ARG A 211 -17.00 17.30 -12.01
N VAL A 212 -17.17 16.00 -11.75
CA VAL A 212 -16.75 15.36 -10.48
C VAL A 212 -15.24 15.50 -10.28
N GLY A 213 -14.45 15.33 -11.33
CA GLY A 213 -12.99 15.52 -11.30
C GLY A 213 -12.55 16.95 -10.94
N LYS A 214 -13.34 18.00 -11.24
CA LYS A 214 -13.01 19.38 -10.84
C LYS A 214 -13.18 19.61 -9.34
N SER A 215 -14.32 19.19 -8.77
CA SER A 215 -14.55 19.29 -7.32
C SER A 215 -13.61 18.37 -6.53
N PHE A 216 -13.17 17.27 -7.14
CA PHE A 216 -12.24 16.34 -6.51
C PHE A 216 -10.79 16.81 -6.61
N ARG A 217 -10.39 17.44 -7.72
CA ARG A 217 -9.11 18.14 -7.84
C ARG A 217 -8.95 19.19 -6.75
N SER A 218 -10.00 19.94 -6.39
CA SER A 218 -9.90 20.91 -5.30
C SER A 218 -9.69 20.25 -3.93
N ILE A 219 -10.32 19.11 -3.64
CA ILE A 219 -10.10 18.35 -2.40
C ILE A 219 -8.65 17.80 -2.36
N LEU A 220 -8.16 17.25 -3.46
CA LEU A 220 -6.79 16.73 -3.56
C LEU A 220 -5.73 17.84 -3.51
N SER A 221 -5.98 18.99 -4.13
CA SER A 221 -5.13 20.19 -4.02
C SER A 221 -5.09 20.69 -2.57
N GLN A 222 -6.24 20.77 -1.89
CA GLN A 222 -6.28 21.13 -0.46
C GLN A 222 -5.56 20.12 0.44
N MET A 223 -5.61 18.82 0.12
CA MET A 223 -4.87 17.79 0.86
C MET A 223 -3.36 17.85 0.62
N ALA A 224 -2.94 18.20 -0.61
CA ALA A 224 -1.53 18.42 -0.94
C ALA A 224 -0.98 19.70 -0.31
N GLU A 225 -1.77 20.77 -0.27
CA GLU A 225 -1.41 22.05 0.36
C GLU A 225 -1.39 21.94 1.90
N LYS A 226 -2.26 21.12 2.52
CA LYS A 226 -2.27 20.92 3.98
C LYS A 226 -1.02 20.27 4.57
N HIS A 227 -0.11 19.76 3.74
CA HIS A 227 1.18 19.21 4.16
C HIS A 227 2.32 20.25 4.17
N GLU A 228 2.06 21.48 3.72
CA GLU A 228 2.86 22.69 4.00
C GLU A 228 2.02 23.58 4.94
N GLU A 229 2.34 23.66 6.23
CA GLU A 229 1.60 24.52 7.15
C GLU A 229 1.75 26.01 6.79
N VAL A 230 0.63 26.69 6.53
CA VAL A 230 0.44 28.12 6.87
C VAL A 230 -1.01 28.37 7.30
N GLU A 231 -1.15 29.19 8.34
CA GLU A 231 -2.37 29.81 8.87
C GLU A 231 -3.17 30.65 7.85
N ASP A 232 -4.44 30.83 8.20
CA ASP A 232 -5.37 31.91 7.84
C ASP A 232 -6.18 31.90 6.52
N ASP A 233 -7.47 31.68 6.77
CA ASP A 233 -8.60 32.58 6.50
C ASP A 233 -9.36 32.57 5.16
N HIS A 234 -10.68 32.69 5.36
CA HIS A 234 -11.86 32.57 4.53
C HIS A 234 -11.75 32.62 2.99
N SER A 235 -12.34 31.61 2.34
CA SER A 235 -13.23 31.86 1.20
C SER A 235 -14.36 30.82 1.09
N GLY A 236 -15.58 31.32 0.96
CA GLY A 236 -16.79 30.53 0.86
C GLY A 236 -16.86 29.76 -0.46
N VAL A 237 -16.76 28.44 -0.37
CA VAL A 237 -17.14 27.53 -1.45
C VAL A 237 -18.49 26.93 -1.11
N VAL A 238 -19.46 27.12 -2.00
CA VAL A 238 -20.77 26.48 -1.93
C VAL A 238 -20.57 24.98 -2.11
N ILE A 239 -20.57 24.24 -1.00
CA ILE A 239 -20.56 22.78 -0.98
C ILE A 239 -21.98 22.32 -1.33
N GLN A 240 -22.17 21.87 -2.56
CA GLN A 240 -23.40 21.18 -2.95
C GLN A 240 -23.40 19.81 -2.27
N GLU A 241 -24.43 19.52 -1.47
CA GLU A 241 -24.53 18.33 -0.62
C GLU A 241 -24.60 17.04 -1.45
N PHE A 242 -23.47 16.35 -1.55
CA PHE A 242 -23.43 14.93 -1.88
C PHE A 242 -23.69 14.12 -0.61
N PRO A 243 -24.21 12.87 -0.71
CA PRO A 243 -24.54 12.06 0.46
C PRO A 243 -23.35 12.05 1.41
N ARG A 244 -23.56 12.61 2.60
CA ARG A 244 -22.48 12.77 3.57
C ARG A 244 -22.07 11.37 4.01
N PRO A 245 -20.76 11.05 4.04
CA PRO A 245 -20.23 9.82 4.67
C PRO A 245 -20.71 9.59 6.12
N ALA A 246 -21.35 10.59 6.73
CA ALA A 246 -21.92 10.55 8.07
C ALA A 246 -23.09 9.57 8.27
N GLU A 247 -23.66 8.98 7.21
CA GLU A 247 -24.70 7.94 7.31
C GLU A 247 -24.13 6.51 7.38
N LEU A 248 -22.83 6.34 7.13
CA LEU A 248 -22.09 5.10 7.39
C LEU A 248 -21.29 5.29 8.67
N ARG A 249 -21.98 5.32 9.81
CA ARG A 249 -21.28 5.42 11.10
C ARG A 249 -20.63 4.08 11.45
N PRO A 250 -19.30 4.02 11.61
CA PRO A 250 -18.63 2.86 12.15
C PRO A 250 -19.01 2.65 13.62
N ARG A 251 -19.01 1.39 14.07
CA ARG A 251 -19.25 1.03 15.48
C ARG A 251 -17.98 1.19 16.34
N ASP A 252 -16.79 1.11 15.74
CA ASP A 252 -15.47 1.29 16.36
C ASP A 252 -14.44 1.84 15.36
N GLU A 253 -13.68 2.88 15.69
CA GLU A 253 -12.69 3.54 14.80
C GLU A 253 -11.45 2.66 14.50
N GLU A 254 -11.16 1.65 15.33
CA GLU A 254 -9.91 0.88 15.23
C GLU A 254 -9.95 -0.34 14.29
N HIS A 255 -11.11 -0.67 13.69
CA HIS A 255 -11.34 -1.92 12.96
C HIS A 255 -11.74 -1.75 11.48
N PHE A 256 -11.52 -0.60 10.85
CA PHE A 256 -11.89 -0.39 9.45
C PHE A 256 -10.69 -0.51 8.51
N ASP A 257 -10.84 -1.29 7.43
CA ASP A 257 -10.13 -1.00 6.19
C ASP A 257 -10.84 0.21 5.58
N HIS A 258 -10.09 1.29 5.41
CA HIS A 258 -10.55 2.64 5.13
C HIS A 258 -11.58 2.72 3.98
N GLU A 259 -12.50 3.70 4.04
CA GLU A 259 -13.31 4.09 2.89
C GLU A 259 -12.38 4.36 1.70
N ARG A 260 -12.48 3.50 0.67
CA ARG A 260 -11.56 3.49 -0.45
C ARG A 260 -12.27 3.91 -1.72
N ILE A 261 -11.75 4.94 -2.36
CA ILE A 261 -12.15 5.31 -3.72
C ILE A 261 -11.08 4.76 -4.67
N GLU A 262 -11.47 3.80 -5.51
CA GLU A 262 -10.65 3.34 -6.64
C GLU A 262 -11.04 4.12 -7.89
N MET A 263 -10.11 4.86 -8.46
CA MET A 263 -10.35 5.60 -9.68
C MET A 263 -9.48 5.04 -10.80
N GLN A 264 -10.10 4.58 -11.89
CA GLN A 264 -9.37 4.26 -13.12
C GLN A 264 -9.30 5.51 -13.99
N VAL A 265 -8.06 5.91 -14.26
CA VAL A 265 -7.76 7.08 -15.09
C VAL A 265 -6.85 6.64 -16.23
N GLY A 266 -7.16 7.11 -17.43
CA GLY A 266 -6.42 6.78 -18.64
C GLY A 266 -5.90 8.02 -19.36
N ASN A 267 -4.83 7.84 -20.12
CA ASN A 267 -4.52 8.69 -21.27
C ASN A 267 -3.78 7.83 -22.31
N ASP A 268 -4.08 7.98 -23.60
CA ASP A 268 -3.43 7.27 -24.71
C ASP A 268 -3.14 5.77 -24.45
N GLY A 269 -4.14 5.03 -23.97
CA GLY A 269 -4.07 3.57 -23.79
C GLY A 269 -3.47 3.07 -22.47
N ALA A 270 -2.77 3.91 -21.69
CA ALA A 270 -2.28 3.52 -20.36
C ALA A 270 -3.34 3.81 -19.29
N LYS A 271 -3.82 2.76 -18.62
CA LYS A 271 -4.74 2.86 -17.46
C LYS A 271 -3.94 2.81 -16.16
N ARG A 272 -4.25 3.71 -15.23
CA ARG A 272 -3.73 3.69 -13.86
C ARG A 272 -4.89 3.69 -12.88
N THR A 273 -4.77 2.86 -11.85
CA THR A 273 -5.74 2.84 -10.75
C THR A 273 -5.18 3.63 -9.57
N ILE A 274 -5.93 4.63 -9.10
CA ILE A 274 -5.60 5.43 -7.91
C ILE A 274 -6.51 4.99 -6.78
N VAL A 275 -5.91 4.85 -5.60
CA VAL A 275 -6.59 4.54 -4.36
C VAL A 275 -6.55 5.75 -3.44
N ILE A 276 -7.71 6.22 -3.01
CA ILE A 276 -7.83 7.40 -2.16
C ILE A 276 -8.56 6.98 -0.90
N GLU A 277 -7.88 7.14 0.22
CA GLU A 277 -8.39 6.88 1.55
C GLU A 277 -8.56 8.22 2.26
N ARG A 278 -9.63 8.37 3.05
CA ARG A 278 -10.10 9.65 3.63
C ARG A 278 -9.05 10.46 4.41
N GLU A 279 -7.98 9.82 4.87
CA GLU A 279 -6.92 10.41 5.69
C GLU A 279 -5.49 10.09 5.18
N ARG A 280 -5.33 9.59 3.94
CA ARG A 280 -4.02 9.24 3.40
C ARG A 280 -3.79 9.82 2.01
N LEU A 281 -2.50 10.02 1.71
CA LEU A 281 -2.06 10.38 0.37
C LEU A 281 -2.56 9.37 -0.66
N PRO A 282 -2.95 9.83 -1.86
CA PRO A 282 -3.41 8.95 -2.93
C PRO A 282 -2.31 7.94 -3.28
N GLN A 283 -2.66 6.67 -3.36
CA GLN A 283 -1.73 5.60 -3.70
C GLN A 283 -1.88 5.22 -5.18
N PHE A 284 -0.75 5.19 -5.89
CA PHE A 284 -0.70 4.67 -7.25
C PHE A 284 -0.56 3.15 -7.27
N ILE A 285 -1.44 2.50 -8.05
CA ILE A 285 -1.24 1.12 -8.45
C ILE A 285 -0.65 1.11 -9.86
N TYR A 286 0.54 0.53 -9.97
CA TYR A 286 1.20 0.31 -11.24
C TYR A 286 0.76 -1.06 -11.77
N GLU A 287 -0.13 -1.04 -12.76
CA GLU A 287 -0.67 -2.26 -13.36
C GLU A 287 0.39 -2.93 -14.26
N LEU A 288 0.52 -4.25 -14.12
CA LEU A 288 1.36 -5.06 -15.00
C LEU A 288 0.47 -5.73 -16.05
N GLU A 289 0.91 -5.76 -17.30
CA GLU A 289 0.15 -6.39 -18.40
C GLU A 289 -0.02 -7.90 -18.19
N LYS A 290 0.94 -8.52 -17.51
CA LYS A 290 0.99 -9.95 -17.19
C LYS A 290 1.71 -10.18 -15.87
N ASP A 291 1.53 -11.37 -15.31
CA ASP A 291 2.34 -11.83 -14.19
C ASP A 291 3.80 -11.96 -14.66
N LEU A 292 4.70 -11.25 -13.99
CA LEU A 292 6.14 -11.31 -14.28
C LEU A 292 6.80 -12.41 -13.47
N ALA A 293 7.70 -13.15 -14.12
CA ALA A 293 8.68 -14.01 -13.44
C ALA A 293 9.63 -13.16 -12.58
N ASP A 294 10.33 -13.81 -11.65
CA ASP A 294 11.14 -13.12 -10.64
C ASP A 294 12.16 -12.15 -11.24
N ASP A 295 13.03 -12.62 -12.14
CA ASP A 295 14.07 -11.78 -12.74
C ASP A 295 13.48 -10.55 -13.44
N ALA A 296 12.41 -10.73 -14.20
CA ALA A 296 11.73 -9.65 -14.90
C ALA A 296 11.03 -8.67 -13.96
N LEU A 297 10.46 -9.15 -12.84
CA LEU A 297 9.87 -8.28 -11.84
C LEU A 297 10.94 -7.46 -11.11
N TRP A 298 12.08 -8.07 -10.80
CA TRP A 298 13.20 -7.41 -10.14
C TRP A 298 13.84 -6.36 -11.02
N GLU A 299 14.09 -6.66 -12.28
CA GLU A 299 14.53 -5.68 -13.27
C GLU A 299 13.52 -4.52 -13.38
N HIS A 300 12.23 -4.82 -13.42
CA HIS A 300 11.19 -3.78 -13.49
C HIS A 300 11.15 -2.86 -12.25
N PHE A 301 11.30 -3.42 -11.05
CA PHE A 301 11.37 -2.63 -9.82
C PHE A 301 12.64 -1.78 -9.78
N GLN A 302 13.77 -2.36 -10.18
CA GLN A 302 15.06 -1.69 -10.24
C GLN A 302 15.03 -0.48 -11.20
N ASP A 303 14.56 -0.68 -12.44
CA ASP A 303 14.41 0.37 -13.45
C ASP A 303 13.52 1.52 -12.98
N HIS A 304 12.45 1.20 -12.23
CA HIS A 304 11.55 2.21 -11.71
C HIS A 304 12.17 2.97 -10.53
N ALA A 305 12.89 2.27 -9.64
CA ALA A 305 13.65 2.89 -8.57
C ALA A 305 14.71 3.86 -9.12
N ASP A 306 15.45 3.46 -10.15
CA ASP A 306 16.48 4.29 -10.78
C ASP A 306 15.90 5.58 -11.36
N LYS A 307 14.72 5.51 -11.99
CA LYS A 307 14.00 6.71 -12.47
C LYS A 307 13.60 7.63 -11.33
N ILE A 308 12.99 7.07 -10.27
CA ILE A 308 12.57 7.85 -9.09
C ILE A 308 13.77 8.54 -8.43
N LEU A 309 14.85 7.79 -8.20
CA LEU A 309 16.05 8.30 -7.53
C LEU A 309 16.76 9.35 -8.39
N SER A 310 16.88 9.11 -9.71
CA SER A 310 17.43 10.09 -10.64
C SER A 310 16.64 11.40 -10.65
N ASP A 311 15.30 11.33 -10.61
CA ASP A 311 14.45 12.52 -10.56
C ASP A 311 14.57 13.31 -9.25
N LEU A 312 15.00 12.63 -8.18
CA LEU A 312 15.30 13.19 -6.86
C LEU A 312 16.77 13.61 -6.70
N GLY A 313 17.63 13.36 -7.69
CA GLY A 313 19.07 13.67 -7.62
C GLY A 313 19.90 12.70 -6.78
N SER A 314 19.36 11.51 -6.50
CA SER A 314 20.04 10.42 -5.77
C SER A 314 20.43 9.29 -6.73
N THR A 315 21.44 8.49 -6.37
CA THR A 315 21.82 7.28 -7.11
C THR A 315 21.89 6.07 -6.19
N LEU A 316 21.74 4.88 -6.76
CA LEU A 316 22.07 3.64 -6.07
C LEU A 316 23.58 3.46 -6.08
N GLY A 317 24.22 3.87 -4.99
CA GLY A 317 25.63 3.59 -4.72
C GLY A 317 25.91 2.11 -4.51
#